data_AF-A0A956QW12-F1
#
_entry.id   AF-A0A956QW12-F1
#
_cell.length_a   1.000
_cell.length_b   1.000
_cell.length_c   1.000
_cell.angle_alpha   90.00
_cell.angle_beta   90.00
_cell.angle_gamma   90.00
#
_symmetry.space_group_name_H-M   'P 1'
#
loop_
_entity.id
_entity.type
_entity.pdbx_description
1 polymer ?
#
loop_
_entity_poly.entity_id
_entity_poly.type
_entity_poly.pdbx_seq_one_letter_code
_entity_poly.pdbx_strand_id
1 'polypeptide(L)'
;MGNHTEPCRSERTSLTRLTATVAILATVLSLGQASLPVLGLEAATGSTDHIVDRELEILKLNTKFRIANAYQSKFRTIRQFAYNFLSAGFALAGSTVLATERWATKTPDPTVLEYGSAMLVTGQGIIQGGILTEAFLDKLRDRSVKKKKLDPESALASIKSLQAEIDELLSGRQKELAPLLSDPETARLIEHETRVLELMRDLSIEEFARFYAERHSNVVSRNVSYLNGLVATGAGGYCGSLMGLLTASTGNKTLATPSGIGFVVSSSAVMASPFINRYFTRRARAASLSEMLAEISCPDSGSGSGSGCFEKLQAALDILSREMASIPESKYPPRLRKRHVVYKAELELLSHQLQRETEVASKADRQFAHRALMNTAIAAPKLAWGTMLIYSGSALPDRPFSFNKTVASAATVYTVSNSLSVVDAVSSIKRPRSQKFIIGGQVPLALGKLDQRLLELDTLDALVDASK
;
A
#
# COMPACT_ATOMS: atom_id res chain seq x y z
N MET A 1 18.16 3.82 85.47
CA MET A 1 17.23 3.23 86.46
C MET A 1 15.84 3.35 85.90
N GLY A 2 15.12 2.23 85.76
CA GLY A 2 13.77 2.18 85.22
C GLY A 2 13.54 0.96 84.32
N ASN A 3 13.56 -0.23 84.92
CA ASN A 3 13.10 -1.47 84.30
C ASN A 3 11.58 -1.44 84.12
N HIS A 4 11.08 -1.82 82.94
CA HIS A 4 9.75 -2.41 82.82
C HIS A 4 9.79 -3.56 81.81
N THR A 5 9.60 -4.75 82.36
CA THR A 5 9.35 -6.04 81.70
C THR A 5 7.86 -6.18 81.40
N GLU A 6 7.49 -6.58 80.18
CA GLU A 6 6.17 -7.14 79.85
C GLU A 6 6.30 -8.52 79.17
N PRO A 7 5.30 -9.41 79.35
CA PRO A 7 5.50 -10.84 79.18
C PRO A 7 5.11 -11.37 77.80
N CYS A 8 5.82 -12.44 77.44
CA CYS A 8 5.65 -13.33 76.31
C CYS A 8 4.21 -13.85 76.16
N ARG A 9 3.58 -13.60 75.01
CA ARG A 9 2.28 -14.16 74.62
C ARG A 9 2.33 -14.62 73.16
N SER A 10 3.06 -15.70 72.91
CA SER A 10 3.37 -16.19 71.55
C SER A 10 3.21 -17.71 71.40
N GLU A 11 2.12 -18.30 71.89
CA GLU A 11 1.93 -19.75 71.68
C GLU A 11 0.48 -20.25 71.55
N ARG A 12 -0.53 -19.36 71.55
CA ARG A 12 -1.95 -19.75 71.33
C ARG A 12 -2.52 -19.38 69.96
N THR A 13 -1.75 -18.74 69.09
CA THR A 13 -2.18 -18.28 67.75
C THR A 13 -1.78 -19.23 66.62
N SER A 14 -0.97 -20.26 66.87
CA SER A 14 -0.55 -21.22 65.82
C SER A 14 -1.57 -22.35 65.60
N LEU A 15 -2.23 -22.84 66.67
CA LEU A 15 -3.17 -23.96 66.59
C LEU A 15 -4.56 -23.58 66.04
N THR A 16 -4.99 -22.34 66.24
CA THR A 16 -6.23 -21.79 65.63
C THR A 16 -6.06 -21.43 64.16
N ARG A 17 -4.83 -21.12 63.71
CA ARG A 17 -4.56 -20.89 62.29
C ARG A 17 -4.53 -22.20 61.50
N LEU A 18 -3.98 -23.28 62.06
CA LEU A 18 -3.89 -24.57 61.38
C LEU A 18 -5.26 -25.26 61.21
N THR A 19 -6.17 -25.08 62.17
CA THR A 19 -7.54 -25.61 62.08
C THR A 19 -8.41 -24.81 61.10
N ALA A 20 -8.17 -23.50 60.96
CA ALA A 20 -8.84 -22.68 59.96
C ALA A 20 -8.40 -23.00 58.52
N THR A 21 -7.11 -23.27 58.26
CA THR A 21 -6.65 -23.65 56.91
C THR A 21 -7.13 -25.05 56.50
N VAL A 22 -7.20 -26.00 57.44
CA VAL A 22 -7.72 -27.35 57.15
C VAL A 22 -9.24 -27.32 56.91
N ALA A 23 -10.00 -26.48 57.63
CA ALA A 23 -11.43 -26.29 57.36
C ALA A 23 -11.69 -25.61 56.01
N ILE A 24 -10.85 -24.66 55.59
CA ILE A 24 -10.97 -24.02 54.26
C ILE A 24 -10.63 -25.02 53.14
N LEU A 25 -9.59 -25.85 53.31
CA LEU A 25 -9.26 -26.91 52.34
C LEU A 25 -10.36 -28.00 52.26
N ALA A 26 -10.97 -28.38 53.39
CA ALA A 26 -12.09 -29.32 53.41
C ALA A 26 -13.37 -28.74 52.79
N THR A 27 -13.62 -27.43 52.92
CA THR A 27 -14.78 -26.76 52.30
C THR A 27 -14.59 -26.55 50.79
N VAL A 28 -13.34 -26.33 50.35
CA VAL A 28 -13.00 -26.28 48.91
C VAL A 28 -13.09 -27.66 48.27
N LEU A 29 -12.74 -28.74 49.00
CA LEU A 29 -12.91 -30.11 48.53
C LEU A 29 -14.38 -30.60 48.58
N SER A 30 -15.22 -30.10 49.49
CA SER A 30 -16.65 -30.44 49.53
C SER A 30 -17.53 -29.60 48.61
N LEU A 31 -17.00 -28.51 48.04
CA LEU A 31 -17.62 -27.74 46.94
C LEU A 31 -17.24 -28.30 45.55
N GLY A 32 -16.57 -29.45 45.49
CA GLY A 32 -16.23 -30.21 44.27
C GLY A 32 -17.42 -30.79 43.48
N GLN A 33 -18.62 -30.26 43.69
CA GLN A 33 -19.78 -30.40 42.79
C GLN A 33 -20.26 -29.03 42.30
N ALA A 34 -19.35 -28.07 42.12
CA ALA A 34 -19.52 -27.11 41.04
C ALA A 34 -19.68 -27.94 39.76
N SER A 35 -20.91 -27.97 39.25
CA SER A 35 -21.34 -28.82 38.16
C SER A 35 -20.29 -28.83 37.04
N LEU A 36 -19.73 -30.02 36.73
CA LEU A 36 -18.88 -30.32 35.57
C LEU A 36 -19.18 -29.49 34.30
N PRO A 37 -20.44 -29.18 33.93
CA PRO A 37 -20.73 -28.29 32.79
C PRO A 37 -20.17 -26.86 32.90
N VAL A 38 -20.04 -26.28 34.10
CA VAL A 38 -19.54 -24.90 34.30
C VAL A 38 -18.04 -24.80 34.05
N LEU A 39 -17.26 -25.77 34.54
CA LEU A 39 -15.81 -25.85 34.32
C LEU A 39 -15.46 -26.08 32.84
N GLY A 40 -16.27 -26.89 32.14
CA GLY A 40 -16.12 -27.11 30.70
C GLY A 40 -16.43 -25.85 29.87
N LEU A 41 -17.46 -25.08 30.24
CA LEU A 41 -17.77 -23.80 29.59
C LEU A 41 -16.65 -22.78 29.82
N GLU A 42 -16.05 -22.73 31.01
CA GLU A 42 -14.92 -21.83 31.29
C GLU A 42 -13.69 -22.16 30.44
N ALA A 43 -13.33 -23.44 30.30
CA ALA A 43 -12.24 -23.88 29.42
C ALA A 43 -12.47 -23.48 27.95
N ALA A 44 -13.69 -23.72 27.44
CA ALA A 44 -14.06 -23.32 26.08
C ALA A 44 -14.08 -21.80 25.88
N THR A 45 -14.41 -21.02 26.92
CA THR A 45 -14.29 -19.56 26.86
C THR A 45 -12.85 -19.09 26.83
N GLY A 46 -11.93 -19.77 27.54
CA GLY A 46 -10.49 -19.50 27.44
C GLY A 46 -9.94 -19.73 26.03
N SER A 47 -10.35 -20.83 25.38
CA SER A 47 -10.01 -21.10 23.97
C SER A 47 -10.57 -20.01 23.03
N THR A 48 -11.80 -19.55 23.29
CA THR A 48 -12.41 -18.46 22.51
C THR A 48 -11.65 -17.15 22.63
N ASP A 49 -11.22 -16.79 23.84
CA ASP A 49 -10.43 -15.57 24.07
C ASP A 49 -9.07 -15.66 23.34
N HIS A 50 -8.45 -16.85 23.30
CA HIS A 50 -7.22 -17.08 22.52
C HIS A 50 -7.42 -16.98 21.00
N ILE A 51 -8.57 -17.44 20.47
CA ILE A 51 -8.90 -17.27 19.05
C ILE A 51 -8.94 -15.79 18.69
N VAL A 52 -9.65 -14.99 19.50
CA VAL A 52 -9.78 -13.54 19.28
C VAL A 52 -8.42 -12.83 19.38
N ASP A 53 -7.58 -13.20 20.35
CA ASP A 53 -6.21 -12.66 20.47
C ASP A 53 -5.40 -12.89 19.19
N ARG A 54 -5.51 -14.09 18.57
CA ARG A 54 -4.81 -14.41 17.32
C ARG A 54 -5.40 -13.72 16.09
N GLU A 55 -6.72 -13.52 16.05
CA GLU A 55 -7.38 -12.72 15.01
C GLU A 55 -6.91 -11.26 15.06
N LEU A 56 -6.87 -10.66 16.25
CA LEU A 56 -6.32 -9.33 16.46
C LEU A 56 -4.84 -9.24 16.07
N GLU A 57 -4.06 -10.29 16.33
CA GLU A 57 -2.66 -10.38 15.87
C GLU A 57 -2.56 -10.36 14.34
N ILE A 58 -3.43 -11.06 13.62
CA ILE A 58 -3.53 -10.99 12.14
C ILE A 58 -3.83 -9.56 11.71
N LEU A 59 -4.83 -8.89 12.30
CA LEU A 59 -5.20 -7.51 11.94
C LEU A 59 -4.06 -6.51 12.23
N LYS A 60 -3.32 -6.71 13.33
CA LYS A 60 -2.13 -5.92 13.66
C LYS A 60 -1.02 -6.16 12.65
N LEU A 61 -0.78 -7.41 12.27
CA LEU A 61 0.22 -7.77 11.25
C LEU A 61 -0.15 -7.16 9.89
N ASN A 62 -1.41 -7.27 9.46
CA ASN A 62 -1.92 -6.63 8.24
C ASN A 62 -1.66 -5.13 8.24
N THR A 63 -1.94 -4.47 9.36
CA THR A 63 -1.76 -3.03 9.51
C THR A 63 -0.28 -2.63 9.50
N LYS A 64 0.58 -3.35 10.24
CA LYS A 64 2.03 -3.15 10.24
C LYS A 64 2.64 -3.38 8.86
N PHE A 65 2.22 -4.45 8.18
CA PHE A 65 2.60 -4.77 6.81
C PHE A 65 2.22 -3.63 5.87
N ARG A 66 0.97 -3.14 5.94
CA ARG A 66 0.50 -2.02 5.13
C ARG A 66 1.28 -0.74 5.41
N ILE A 67 1.52 -0.38 6.68
CA ILE A 67 2.30 0.82 7.07
C ILE A 67 3.72 0.73 6.50
N ALA A 68 4.41 -0.39 6.72
CA ALA A 68 5.79 -0.57 6.28
C ALA A 68 5.92 -0.48 4.75
N ASN A 69 4.92 -0.98 4.03
CA ASN A 69 4.92 -1.01 2.57
C ASN A 69 4.34 0.27 1.92
N ALA A 70 3.50 1.03 2.63
CA ALA A 70 2.96 2.32 2.19
C ALA A 70 3.90 3.50 2.49
N TYR A 71 4.85 3.34 3.42
CA TYR A 71 5.75 4.41 3.81
C TYR A 71 6.62 4.90 2.64
N GLN A 72 6.43 6.17 2.27
CA GLN A 72 7.33 6.89 1.38
C GLN A 72 8.10 7.97 2.16
N SER A 73 9.37 8.14 1.80
CA SER A 73 10.16 9.26 2.29
C SER A 73 9.52 10.59 1.87
N LYS A 74 9.32 11.50 2.84
CA LYS A 74 8.88 12.88 2.56
C LYS A 74 9.78 13.60 1.55
N PHE A 75 11.05 13.22 1.49
CA PHE A 75 12.03 13.77 0.56
C PHE A 75 11.87 13.24 -0.87
N ARG A 76 11.19 12.12 -1.09
CA ARG A 76 10.95 11.57 -2.44
C ARG A 76 10.23 12.59 -3.33
N THR A 77 9.15 13.19 -2.84
CA THR A 77 8.41 14.21 -3.60
C THR A 77 9.28 15.42 -3.94
N ILE A 78 10.13 15.85 -3.01
CA ILE A 78 11.02 17.00 -3.21
C ILE A 78 12.09 16.68 -4.26
N ARG A 79 12.70 15.50 -4.18
CA ARG A 79 13.69 15.05 -5.17
C ARG A 79 13.07 14.89 -6.56
N GLN A 80 11.92 14.23 -6.66
CA GLN A 80 11.19 14.09 -7.92
C GLN A 80 10.81 15.45 -8.53
N PHE A 81 10.38 16.40 -7.69
CA PHE A 81 10.17 17.77 -8.12
C PHE A 81 11.46 18.39 -8.66
N ALA A 82 12.56 18.32 -7.92
CA ALA A 82 13.83 18.90 -8.33
C ALA A 82 14.31 18.31 -9.66
N TYR A 83 14.26 16.98 -9.83
CA TYR A 83 14.62 16.32 -11.09
C TYR A 83 13.77 16.79 -12.25
N ASN A 84 12.44 16.83 -12.10
CA ASN A 84 11.53 17.26 -13.15
C ASN A 84 11.69 18.75 -13.49
N PHE A 85 11.77 19.60 -12.47
CA PHE A 85 11.89 21.04 -12.62
C PHE A 85 13.21 21.43 -13.28
N LEU A 86 14.34 20.89 -12.80
CA LEU A 86 15.65 21.16 -13.38
C LEU A 86 15.73 20.61 -14.80
N SER A 87 15.30 19.36 -15.02
CA SER A 87 15.27 18.76 -16.36
C SER A 87 14.49 19.60 -17.36
N ALA A 88 13.26 20.00 -16.99
CA ALA A 88 12.41 20.83 -17.84
C ALA A 88 12.97 22.24 -18.03
N GLY A 89 13.60 22.83 -17.00
CA GLY A 89 14.24 24.15 -17.06
C GLY A 89 15.43 24.18 -18.03
N PHE A 90 16.33 23.19 -17.94
CA PHE A 90 17.44 23.05 -18.89
C PHE A 90 16.92 22.77 -20.32
N ALA A 91 15.91 21.92 -20.46
CA ALA A 91 15.31 21.66 -21.76
C ALA A 91 14.65 22.91 -22.37
N LEU A 92 13.98 23.71 -21.54
CA LEU A 92 13.35 24.97 -21.94
C LEU A 92 14.40 26.00 -22.39
N ALA A 93 15.46 26.20 -21.60
CA ALA A 93 16.54 27.09 -21.94
C ALA A 93 17.22 26.68 -23.26
N GLY A 94 17.56 25.39 -23.39
CA GLY A 94 18.19 24.86 -24.60
C GLY A 94 17.32 25.02 -25.85
N SER A 95 16.04 24.66 -25.77
CA SER A 95 15.10 24.83 -26.89
C SER A 95 14.87 26.30 -27.26
N THR A 96 14.85 27.21 -26.28
CA THR A 96 14.73 28.65 -26.51
C THR A 96 15.96 29.16 -27.27
N VAL A 97 17.17 28.83 -26.82
CA VAL A 97 18.43 29.23 -27.49
C VAL A 97 18.46 28.74 -28.94
N LEU A 98 18.10 27.48 -29.18
CA LEU A 98 18.05 26.91 -30.52
C LEU A 98 17.03 27.61 -31.42
N ALA A 99 15.85 27.94 -30.87
CA ALA A 99 14.81 28.66 -31.60
C ALA A 99 15.25 30.08 -31.94
N THR A 100 15.72 30.85 -30.94
CA THR A 100 16.09 32.26 -31.12
C THR A 100 17.21 32.43 -32.12
N GLU A 101 18.28 31.63 -32.01
CA GLU A 101 19.43 31.73 -32.90
C GLU A 101 19.02 31.44 -34.35
N ARG A 102 18.30 30.33 -34.59
CA ARG A 102 17.87 29.93 -35.94
C ARG A 102 16.77 30.81 -36.54
N TRP A 103 15.99 31.51 -35.71
CA TRP A 103 15.04 32.51 -36.19
C TRP A 103 15.73 33.80 -36.60
N ALA A 104 16.68 34.28 -35.77
CA ALA A 104 17.34 35.57 -35.94
C ALA A 104 18.33 35.59 -37.11
N THR A 105 19.06 34.50 -37.36
CA THR A 105 20.18 34.48 -38.30
C THR A 105 19.96 33.52 -39.47
N LYS A 106 20.47 33.87 -40.65
CA LYS A 106 20.52 32.95 -41.81
C LYS A 106 21.59 31.88 -41.62
N THR A 107 22.68 32.25 -40.93
CA THR A 107 23.86 31.44 -40.60
C THR A 107 24.01 31.45 -39.07
N PRO A 108 23.35 30.51 -38.37
CA PRO A 108 23.46 30.35 -36.92
C PRO A 108 24.90 30.21 -36.45
N ASP A 109 25.22 30.83 -35.32
CA ASP A 109 26.49 30.59 -34.64
C ASP A 109 26.55 29.13 -34.14
N PRO A 110 27.48 28.29 -34.65
CA PRO A 110 27.58 26.89 -34.25
C PRO A 110 27.83 26.73 -32.75
N THR A 111 28.57 27.64 -32.12
CA THR A 111 28.86 27.60 -30.69
C THR A 111 27.58 27.81 -29.86
N VAL A 112 26.70 28.72 -30.28
CA VAL A 112 25.40 28.93 -29.63
C VAL A 112 24.49 27.70 -29.79
N LEU A 113 24.51 27.07 -30.97
CA LEU A 113 23.75 25.85 -31.22
C LEU A 113 24.25 24.65 -30.39
N GLU A 114 25.56 24.53 -30.20
CA GLU A 114 26.16 23.53 -29.32
C GLU A 114 25.71 23.72 -27.88
N TYR A 115 25.78 24.94 -27.33
CA TYR A 115 25.32 25.21 -25.96
C TYR A 115 23.84 24.90 -25.77
N GLY A 116 22.99 25.33 -26.72
CA GLY A 116 21.55 25.04 -26.67
C GLY A 116 21.27 23.52 -26.66
N SER A 117 22.01 22.77 -27.48
CA SER A 117 21.88 21.30 -27.53
C SER A 117 22.45 20.61 -26.30
N ALA A 118 23.57 21.10 -25.75
CA ALA A 118 24.18 20.59 -24.53
C ALA A 118 23.22 20.72 -23.34
N MET A 119 22.50 21.84 -23.23
CA MET A 119 21.45 22.00 -22.21
C MET A 119 20.33 20.96 -22.34
N LEU A 120 19.92 20.60 -23.56
CA LEU A 120 18.95 19.51 -23.75
C LEU A 120 19.49 18.18 -23.23
N VAL A 121 20.75 17.84 -23.56
CA VAL A 121 21.44 16.63 -23.08
C VAL A 121 21.50 16.62 -21.55
N THR A 122 21.92 17.73 -20.93
CA THR A 122 21.96 17.89 -19.48
C THR A 122 20.58 17.68 -18.86
N GLY A 123 19.53 18.28 -19.42
CA GLY A 123 18.16 18.12 -18.94
C GLY A 123 17.71 16.66 -18.96
N GLN A 124 17.98 15.91 -20.03
CA GLN A 124 17.65 14.49 -20.11
C GLN A 124 18.50 13.63 -19.16
N GLY A 125 19.79 13.98 -18.98
CA GLY A 125 20.68 13.32 -18.02
C GLY A 125 20.22 13.47 -16.57
N ILE A 126 19.73 14.66 -16.17
CA ILE A 126 19.21 14.90 -14.81
C ILE A 126 18.05 13.97 -14.49
N ILE A 127 17.06 13.85 -15.38
CA ILE A 127 15.89 13.01 -15.12
C ILE A 127 16.24 11.52 -15.14
N GLN A 128 17.14 11.10 -16.04
CA GLN A 128 17.65 9.72 -16.07
C GLN A 128 18.37 9.37 -14.76
N GLY A 129 19.27 10.24 -14.29
CA GLY A 129 19.94 10.09 -13.00
C GLY A 129 18.96 10.07 -11.83
N GLY A 130 17.92 10.90 -11.88
CA GLY A 130 16.83 10.91 -10.90
C GLY A 130 16.08 9.58 -10.83
N ILE A 131 15.74 8.99 -11.99
CA ILE A 131 15.07 7.68 -12.07
C ILE A 131 15.93 6.58 -11.44
N LEU A 132 17.22 6.52 -11.81
CA LEU A 132 18.16 5.53 -11.27
C LEU A 132 18.35 5.69 -9.76
N THR A 133 18.42 6.93 -9.29
CA THR A 133 18.53 7.26 -7.86
C THR A 133 17.31 6.78 -7.09
N GLU A 134 16.09 7.06 -7.56
CA GLU A 134 14.87 6.58 -6.90
C GLU A 134 14.74 5.06 -6.93
N ALA A 135 15.13 4.40 -8.02
CA ALA A 135 15.16 2.94 -8.11
C ALA A 135 16.12 2.33 -7.07
N PHE A 136 17.31 2.91 -6.90
CA PHE A 136 18.27 2.49 -5.90
C PHE A 136 17.75 2.69 -4.46
N LEU A 137 17.21 3.88 -4.16
CA LEU A 137 16.65 4.18 -2.83
C LEU A 137 15.47 3.26 -2.48
N ASP A 138 14.64 2.94 -3.47
CA ASP A 138 13.54 2.00 -3.29
C ASP A 138 14.03 0.58 -2.99
N LYS A 139 15.14 0.14 -3.60
CA LYS A 139 15.75 -1.16 -3.29
C LYS A 139 16.36 -1.20 -1.88
N LEU A 140 16.97 -0.10 -1.43
CA LEU A 140 17.45 0.02 -0.04
C LEU A 140 16.30 -0.07 0.96
N ARG A 141 15.17 0.59 0.65
CA ARG A 141 13.95 0.50 1.46
C ARG A 141 13.40 -0.91 1.50
N ASP A 142 13.29 -1.59 0.35
CA ASP A 142 12.80 -2.96 0.29
C ASP A 142 13.66 -3.90 1.16
N ARG A 143 14.99 -3.71 1.17
CA ARG A 143 15.89 -4.43 2.10
C ARG A 143 15.61 -4.11 3.57
N SER A 144 15.34 -2.85 3.90
CA SER A 144 14.99 -2.46 5.27
C SER A 144 13.66 -3.06 5.73
N VAL A 145 12.68 -3.19 4.84
CA VAL A 145 11.38 -3.83 5.14
C VAL A 145 11.58 -5.34 5.35
N LYS A 146 12.40 -5.98 4.51
CA LYS A 146 12.78 -7.40 4.68
C LYS A 146 13.47 -7.67 6.01
N LYS A 147 14.37 -6.78 6.46
CA LYS A 147 15.00 -6.89 7.81
C LYS A 147 13.98 -6.87 8.96
N LYS A 148 12.81 -6.25 8.76
CA LYS A 148 11.73 -6.20 9.75
C LYS A 148 10.76 -7.39 9.63
N LYS A 149 11.00 -8.35 8.73
CA LYS A 149 10.08 -9.46 8.40
C LYS A 149 8.69 -8.98 7.94
N LEU A 150 8.64 -7.78 7.34
CA LEU A 150 7.40 -7.19 6.78
C LEU A 150 7.43 -7.18 5.24
N ASP A 151 8.34 -7.96 4.65
CA ASP A 151 8.30 -8.26 3.23
C ASP A 151 7.22 -9.33 2.93
N PRO A 152 6.74 -9.41 1.68
CA PRO A 152 5.57 -10.23 1.35
C PRO A 152 5.71 -11.71 1.76
N GLU A 153 6.88 -12.31 1.53
CA GLU A 153 7.16 -13.72 1.87
C GLU A 153 7.10 -13.96 3.39
N SER A 154 7.81 -13.13 4.17
CA SER A 154 7.83 -13.24 5.63
C SER A 154 6.46 -13.02 6.24
N ALA A 155 5.72 -12.01 5.77
CA ALA A 155 4.38 -11.71 6.27
C ALA A 155 3.39 -12.84 5.94
N LEU A 156 3.45 -13.42 4.74
CA LEU A 156 2.63 -14.57 4.36
C LEU A 156 2.91 -15.79 5.25
N ALA A 157 4.18 -16.08 5.54
CA ALA A 157 4.55 -17.17 6.45
C ALA A 157 3.96 -16.97 7.85
N SER A 158 4.00 -15.74 8.38
CA SER A 158 3.38 -15.41 9.67
C SER A 158 1.86 -15.54 9.63
N ILE A 159 1.19 -15.09 8.57
CA ILE A 159 -0.26 -15.23 8.41
C ILE A 159 -0.68 -16.70 8.36
N LYS A 160 0.05 -17.55 7.63
CA LYS A 160 -0.23 -18.99 7.58
C LYS A 160 -0.05 -19.67 8.94
N SER A 161 0.97 -19.27 9.70
CA SER A 161 1.18 -19.77 11.06
C SER A 161 0.00 -19.41 11.94
N LEU A 162 -0.42 -18.13 11.94
CA LEU A 162 -1.54 -17.65 12.74
C LEU A 162 -2.87 -18.30 12.31
N GLN A 163 -3.09 -18.49 11.01
CA GLN A 163 -4.25 -19.21 10.50
C GLN A 163 -4.29 -20.65 11.02
N ALA A 164 -3.18 -21.38 10.92
CA ALA A 164 -3.10 -22.76 11.42
C ALA A 164 -3.36 -22.84 12.93
N GLU A 165 -2.82 -21.89 13.71
CA GLU A 165 -3.08 -21.79 15.15
C GLU A 165 -4.58 -21.54 15.44
N ILE A 166 -5.23 -20.63 14.70
CA ILE A 166 -6.67 -20.37 14.84
C ILE A 166 -7.49 -21.61 14.47
N ASP A 167 -7.14 -22.29 13.38
CA ASP A 167 -7.84 -23.51 12.93
C ASP A 167 -7.71 -24.63 13.96
N GLU A 168 -6.54 -24.79 14.57
CA GLU A 168 -6.32 -25.72 15.67
C GLU A 168 -7.20 -25.38 16.87
N LEU A 169 -7.22 -24.10 17.30
CA LEU A 169 -8.04 -23.62 18.41
C LEU A 169 -9.55 -23.79 18.15
N LEU A 170 -10.03 -23.48 16.94
CA LEU A 170 -11.42 -23.68 16.53
C LEU A 170 -11.80 -25.17 16.59
N SER A 171 -10.93 -26.05 16.10
CA SER A 171 -11.16 -27.49 16.16
C SER A 171 -11.15 -28.04 17.60
N GLY A 172 -10.27 -27.51 18.46
CA GLY A 172 -10.21 -27.82 19.89
C GLY A 172 -11.48 -27.38 20.60
N ARG A 173 -11.90 -26.14 20.37
CA ARG A 173 -13.14 -25.56 20.91
C ARG A 173 -14.37 -26.40 20.54
N GLN A 174 -14.49 -26.85 19.29
CA GLN A 174 -15.60 -27.72 18.88
C GLN A 174 -15.61 -29.06 19.64
N LYS A 175 -14.43 -29.67 19.86
CA LYS A 175 -14.31 -30.92 20.62
C LYS A 175 -14.65 -30.74 22.11
N GLU A 176 -14.21 -29.63 22.71
CA GLU A 176 -14.49 -29.29 24.11
C GLU A 176 -15.96 -28.98 24.35
N LEU A 177 -16.62 -28.34 23.37
CA LEU A 177 -18.02 -27.97 23.47
C LEU A 177 -18.95 -29.15 23.19
N ALA A 178 -18.60 -30.09 22.30
CA ALA A 178 -19.43 -31.25 21.95
C ALA A 178 -20.08 -32.00 23.15
N PRO A 179 -19.38 -32.33 24.26
CA PRO A 179 -20.00 -33.00 25.41
C PRO A 179 -20.84 -32.08 26.31
N LEU A 180 -20.74 -30.76 26.17
CA LEU A 180 -21.38 -29.75 27.03
C LEU A 180 -22.71 -29.23 26.48
N LEU A 181 -23.05 -29.54 25.23
CA LEU A 181 -24.24 -29.07 24.52
C LEU A 181 -25.51 -29.86 24.89
N SER A 182 -25.82 -29.98 26.19
CA SER A 182 -27.07 -30.60 26.64
C SER A 182 -28.30 -29.67 26.46
N ASP A 183 -28.07 -28.35 26.43
CA ASP A 183 -29.11 -27.34 26.21
C ASP A 183 -29.13 -26.85 24.75
N PRO A 184 -30.22 -27.05 24.00
CA PRO A 184 -30.31 -26.67 22.59
C PRO A 184 -30.22 -25.15 22.36
N GLU A 185 -30.64 -24.31 23.32
CA GLU A 185 -30.54 -22.85 23.20
C GLU A 185 -29.07 -22.39 23.29
N THR A 186 -28.36 -22.85 24.31
CA THR A 186 -26.92 -22.58 24.47
C THR A 186 -26.10 -23.14 23.31
N ALA A 187 -26.48 -24.31 22.78
CA ALA A 187 -25.82 -24.90 21.62
C ALA A 187 -25.91 -24.03 20.36
N ARG A 188 -27.08 -23.43 20.10
CA ARG A 188 -27.26 -22.50 18.97
C ARG A 188 -26.42 -21.24 19.13
N LEU A 189 -26.36 -20.66 20.33
CA LEU A 189 -25.52 -19.48 20.60
C LEU A 189 -24.04 -19.77 20.30
N ILE A 190 -23.54 -20.91 20.76
CA ILE A 190 -22.17 -21.36 20.54
C ILE A 190 -21.89 -21.60 19.05
N GLU A 191 -22.82 -22.23 18.34
CA GLU A 191 -22.70 -22.45 16.90
C GLU A 191 -22.63 -21.13 16.13
N HIS A 192 -23.50 -20.17 16.44
CA HIS A 192 -23.47 -18.84 15.84
C HIS A 192 -22.19 -18.06 16.18
N GLU A 193 -21.71 -18.12 17.42
CA GLU A 193 -20.42 -17.52 17.80
C GLU A 193 -19.26 -18.18 17.05
N THR A 194 -19.25 -19.51 16.91
CA THR A 194 -18.25 -20.23 16.11
C THR A 194 -18.25 -19.77 14.66
N ARG A 195 -19.44 -19.60 14.07
CA ARG A 195 -19.56 -19.10 12.71
C ARG A 195 -19.04 -17.67 12.57
N VAL A 196 -19.26 -16.82 13.56
CA VAL A 196 -18.71 -15.45 13.58
C VAL A 196 -17.18 -15.50 13.59
N LEU A 197 -16.56 -16.31 14.45
CA LEU A 197 -15.09 -16.46 14.50
C LEU A 197 -14.50 -16.97 13.17
N GLU A 198 -15.09 -18.01 12.58
CA GLU A 198 -14.64 -18.51 11.28
C GLU A 198 -14.65 -17.40 10.20
N LEU A 199 -15.72 -16.62 10.15
CA LEU A 199 -15.87 -15.52 9.20
C LEU A 199 -14.94 -14.34 9.51
N MET A 200 -14.68 -14.06 10.80
CA MET A 200 -13.72 -13.06 11.25
C MET A 200 -12.28 -13.41 10.82
N ARG A 201 -11.85 -14.66 11.06
CA ARG A 201 -10.60 -15.23 10.55
C ARG A 201 -10.52 -15.07 9.03
N ASP A 202 -11.52 -15.55 8.29
CA ASP A 202 -11.52 -15.55 6.83
C ASP A 202 -11.43 -14.12 6.27
N LEU A 203 -12.19 -13.18 6.85
CA LEU A 203 -12.19 -11.78 6.42
C LEU A 203 -10.86 -11.09 6.73
N SER A 204 -10.24 -11.38 7.87
CA SER A 204 -8.93 -10.85 8.25
C SER A 204 -7.83 -11.35 7.32
N ILE A 205 -7.91 -12.60 6.86
CA ILE A 205 -6.96 -13.14 5.91
C ILE A 205 -7.24 -12.63 4.49
N GLU A 206 -8.51 -12.46 4.10
CA GLU A 206 -8.85 -11.84 2.82
C GLU A 206 -8.31 -10.41 2.73
N GLU A 207 -8.38 -9.66 3.83
CA GLU A 207 -7.75 -8.34 3.95
C GLU A 207 -6.25 -8.40 3.66
N PHE A 208 -5.54 -9.37 4.26
CA PHE A 208 -4.12 -9.59 3.99
C PHE A 208 -3.87 -9.85 2.50
N ALA A 209 -4.64 -10.74 1.89
CA ALA A 209 -4.51 -11.06 0.46
C ALA A 209 -4.68 -9.83 -0.43
N ARG A 210 -5.61 -8.92 -0.09
CA ARG A 210 -5.77 -7.64 -0.79
C ARG A 210 -4.56 -6.73 -0.62
N PHE A 211 -4.00 -6.60 0.58
CA PHE A 211 -2.79 -5.80 0.82
C PHE A 211 -1.55 -6.38 0.15
N TYR A 212 -1.44 -7.71 0.12
CA TYR A 212 -0.39 -8.42 -0.60
C TYR A 212 -0.47 -8.13 -2.10
N ALA A 213 -1.65 -8.31 -2.69
CA ALA A 213 -1.89 -8.03 -4.11
C ALA A 213 -1.68 -6.55 -4.45
N GLU A 214 -2.11 -5.64 -3.58
CA GLU A 214 -1.85 -4.20 -3.72
C GLU A 214 -0.34 -3.93 -3.72
N ARG A 215 0.41 -4.50 -2.76
CA ARG A 215 1.87 -4.35 -2.69
C ARG A 215 2.56 -4.87 -3.95
N HIS A 216 2.21 -6.07 -4.40
CA HIS A 216 2.81 -6.64 -5.61
C HIS A 216 2.51 -5.77 -6.84
N SER A 217 1.27 -5.33 -7.00
CA SER A 217 0.88 -4.40 -8.07
C SER A 217 1.66 -3.07 -8.01
N ASN A 218 1.93 -2.54 -6.81
CA ASN A 218 2.72 -1.33 -6.60
C ASN A 218 4.21 -1.53 -6.96
N VAL A 219 4.79 -2.72 -6.70
CA VAL A 219 6.15 -3.06 -7.15
C VAL A 219 6.20 -3.03 -8.67
N VAL A 220 5.25 -3.72 -9.32
CA VAL A 220 5.18 -3.80 -10.78
C VAL A 220 5.00 -2.42 -11.39
N SER A 221 4.04 -1.64 -10.89
CA SER A 221 3.77 -0.27 -11.33
C SER A 221 5.02 0.62 -11.26
N ARG A 222 5.76 0.54 -10.15
CA ARG A 222 7.03 1.24 -9.94
C ARG A 222 8.08 0.80 -10.96
N ASN A 223 8.29 -0.50 -11.13
CA ASN A 223 9.32 -1.03 -12.03
C ASN A 223 9.01 -0.70 -13.49
N VAL A 224 7.75 -0.82 -13.91
CA VAL A 224 7.27 -0.44 -15.24
C VAL A 224 7.45 1.07 -15.45
N SER A 225 7.16 1.89 -14.44
CA SER A 225 7.40 3.33 -14.49
C SER A 225 8.88 3.67 -14.65
N TYR A 226 9.78 2.99 -13.95
CA TYR A 226 11.22 3.18 -14.11
C TYR A 226 11.72 2.74 -15.48
N LEU A 227 11.28 1.58 -15.96
CA LEU A 227 11.64 1.10 -17.29
C LEU A 227 11.15 2.06 -18.37
N ASN A 228 9.87 2.44 -18.33
CA ASN A 228 9.29 3.38 -19.29
C ASN A 228 9.96 4.76 -19.20
N GLY A 229 10.29 5.21 -18.00
CA GLY A 229 11.06 6.43 -17.77
C GLY A 229 12.44 6.36 -18.43
N LEU A 230 13.18 5.27 -18.23
CA LEU A 230 14.50 5.06 -18.83
C LEU A 230 14.44 4.95 -20.37
N VAL A 231 13.41 4.33 -20.92
CA VAL A 231 13.16 4.32 -22.37
C VAL A 231 12.90 5.74 -22.86
N ALA A 232 12.01 6.49 -22.17
CA ALA A 232 11.66 7.84 -22.54
C ALA A 232 12.85 8.79 -22.48
N THR A 233 13.63 8.77 -21.40
CA THR A 233 14.69 9.75 -21.14
C THR A 233 16.05 9.30 -21.66
N GLY A 234 16.38 8.01 -21.58
CA GLY A 234 17.65 7.44 -22.05
C GLY A 234 17.63 7.16 -23.54
N ALA A 235 16.98 6.05 -23.94
CA ALA A 235 16.96 5.59 -25.34
C ALA A 235 16.33 6.61 -26.30
N GLY A 236 15.32 7.34 -25.84
CA GLY A 236 14.69 8.42 -26.60
C GLY A 236 15.40 9.76 -26.42
N GLY A 237 15.08 10.46 -25.34
CA GLY A 237 15.39 11.89 -25.16
C GLY A 237 16.89 12.20 -25.16
N TYR A 238 17.70 11.44 -24.42
CA TYR A 238 19.13 11.67 -24.28
C TYR A 238 19.85 11.36 -25.60
N CYS A 239 19.62 10.20 -26.20
CA CYS A 239 20.18 9.85 -27.51
C CYS A 239 19.76 10.87 -28.59
N GLY A 240 18.49 11.28 -28.59
CA GLY A 240 17.98 12.32 -29.49
C GLY A 240 18.71 13.66 -29.31
N SER A 241 18.87 14.11 -28.06
CA SER A 241 19.57 15.35 -27.73
C SER A 241 21.06 15.29 -28.08
N LEU A 242 21.71 14.14 -27.86
CA LEU A 242 23.11 13.92 -28.20
C LEU A 242 23.35 13.99 -29.71
N MET A 243 22.47 13.39 -30.52
CA MET A 243 22.56 13.51 -31.98
C MET A 243 22.31 14.96 -32.44
N GLY A 244 21.45 15.70 -31.75
CA GLY A 244 21.27 17.14 -31.98
C GLY A 244 22.53 17.95 -31.68
N LEU A 245 23.22 17.63 -30.58
CA LEU A 245 24.51 18.22 -30.24
C LEU A 245 25.58 17.91 -31.29
N LEU A 246 25.68 16.66 -31.74
CA LEU A 246 26.60 16.27 -32.81
C LEU A 246 26.26 16.96 -34.14
N THR A 247 24.96 17.17 -34.42
CA THR A 247 24.51 17.94 -35.60
C THR A 247 25.04 19.38 -35.53
N ALA A 248 24.98 20.00 -34.34
CA ALA A 248 25.46 21.36 -34.12
C ALA A 248 27.00 21.44 -34.25
N SER A 249 27.73 20.50 -33.64
CA SER A 249 29.19 20.57 -33.58
C SER A 249 29.90 20.17 -34.87
N THR A 250 29.38 19.16 -35.57
CA THR A 250 29.98 18.70 -36.82
C THR A 250 29.45 19.43 -38.05
N GLY A 251 28.36 20.19 -37.90
CA GLY A 251 27.60 20.74 -39.02
C GLY A 251 26.88 19.70 -39.89
N ASN A 252 26.96 18.40 -39.55
CA ASN A 252 26.32 17.34 -40.31
C ASN A 252 24.82 17.27 -40.02
N LYS A 253 24.04 17.95 -40.87
CA LYS A 253 22.57 18.07 -40.77
C LYS A 253 21.83 16.74 -40.86
N THR A 254 22.42 15.70 -41.45
CA THR A 254 21.78 14.38 -41.56
C THR A 254 21.59 13.72 -40.18
N LEU A 255 22.40 14.10 -39.18
CA LEU A 255 22.27 13.65 -37.80
C LEU A 255 21.01 14.20 -37.08
N ALA A 256 20.32 15.19 -37.68
CA ALA A 256 19.01 15.62 -37.19
C ALA A 256 17.96 14.51 -37.32
N THR A 257 18.11 13.59 -38.29
CA THR A 257 17.18 12.46 -38.46
C THR A 257 17.19 11.50 -37.26
N PRO A 258 18.33 10.90 -36.87
CA PRO A 258 18.39 10.06 -35.67
C PRO A 258 18.08 10.86 -34.40
N SER A 259 18.39 12.17 -34.36
CA SER A 259 17.94 13.04 -33.28
C SER A 259 16.41 13.04 -33.14
N GLY A 260 15.71 13.29 -34.24
CA GLY A 260 14.25 13.32 -34.28
C GLY A 260 13.61 11.98 -33.93
N ILE A 261 14.18 10.85 -34.37
CA ILE A 261 13.73 9.50 -33.99
C ILE A 261 13.77 9.33 -32.46
N GLY A 262 14.85 9.76 -31.80
CA GLY A 262 14.95 9.71 -30.33
C GLY A 262 13.83 10.50 -29.64
N PHE A 263 13.49 11.68 -30.14
CA PHE A 263 12.38 12.49 -29.60
C PHE A 263 11.00 11.88 -29.86
N VAL A 264 10.79 11.22 -31.00
CA VAL A 264 9.56 10.47 -31.31
C VAL A 264 9.38 9.28 -30.36
N VAL A 265 10.44 8.49 -30.13
CA VAL A 265 10.42 7.37 -29.18
C VAL A 265 10.14 7.89 -27.76
N SER A 266 10.83 8.95 -27.35
CA SER A 266 10.68 9.58 -26.04
C SER A 266 9.25 10.03 -25.77
N SER A 267 8.66 10.77 -26.71
CA SER A 267 7.30 11.31 -26.58
C SER A 267 6.25 10.20 -26.58
N SER A 268 6.39 9.21 -27.46
CA SER A 268 5.50 8.04 -27.50
C SER A 268 5.47 7.28 -26.18
N ALA A 269 6.64 7.07 -25.56
CA ALA A 269 6.74 6.43 -24.24
C ALA A 269 6.08 7.26 -23.12
N VAL A 270 6.18 8.59 -23.16
CA VAL A 270 5.49 9.48 -22.20
C VAL A 270 3.97 9.42 -22.35
N MET A 271 3.46 9.42 -23.59
CA MET A 271 2.03 9.29 -23.90
C MET A 271 1.48 7.93 -23.46
N ALA A 272 2.20 6.85 -23.75
CA ALA A 272 1.79 5.49 -23.43
C ALA A 272 1.88 5.16 -21.93
N SER A 273 2.70 5.90 -21.18
CA SER A 273 3.03 5.61 -19.77
C SER A 273 1.81 5.33 -18.88
N PRO A 274 0.74 6.17 -18.86
CA PRO A 274 -0.40 5.92 -17.98
C PRO A 274 -1.14 4.63 -18.32
N PHE A 275 -1.26 4.30 -19.62
CA PHE A 275 -1.96 3.12 -20.12
C PHE A 275 -1.18 1.84 -19.80
N ILE A 276 0.13 1.84 -20.10
CA ILE A 276 1.04 0.74 -19.81
C ILE A 276 1.03 0.46 -18.31
N ASN A 277 1.22 1.49 -17.48
CA ASN A 277 1.19 1.34 -16.02
C ASN A 277 -0.13 0.77 -15.52
N ARG A 278 -1.28 1.30 -15.97
CA ARG A 278 -2.60 0.80 -15.54
C ARG A 278 -2.82 -0.65 -15.93
N TYR A 279 -2.43 -1.03 -17.15
CA TYR A 279 -2.55 -2.40 -17.64
C TYR A 279 -1.74 -3.38 -16.78
N PHE A 280 -0.44 -3.14 -16.62
CA PHE A 280 0.42 -4.03 -15.85
C PHE A 280 0.06 -4.05 -14.36
N THR A 281 -0.35 -2.92 -13.77
CA THR A 281 -0.78 -2.87 -12.36
C THR A 281 -2.05 -3.69 -12.14
N ARG A 282 -3.06 -3.56 -13.02
CA ARG A 282 -4.31 -4.34 -12.91
C ARG A 282 -4.06 -5.83 -13.07
N ARG A 283 -3.26 -6.22 -14.07
CA ARG A 283 -2.89 -7.62 -14.29
C ARG A 283 -2.14 -8.21 -13.10
N ALA A 284 -1.14 -7.48 -12.60
CA ALA A 284 -0.38 -7.91 -11.43
C ALA A 284 -1.26 -8.05 -10.18
N ARG A 285 -2.17 -7.09 -9.93
CA ARG A 285 -3.11 -7.15 -8.80
C ARG A 285 -4.04 -8.36 -8.92
N ALA A 286 -4.64 -8.57 -10.09
CA ALA A 286 -5.56 -9.68 -10.32
C ALA A 286 -4.87 -11.03 -10.14
N ALA A 287 -3.70 -11.21 -10.75
CA ALA A 287 -2.92 -12.45 -10.65
C ALA A 287 -2.49 -12.74 -9.20
N SER A 288 -1.93 -11.75 -8.50
CA SER A 288 -1.52 -11.93 -7.11
C SER A 288 -2.69 -12.15 -6.18
N LEU A 289 -3.84 -11.50 -6.39
CA LEU A 289 -5.02 -11.75 -5.56
C LEU A 289 -5.55 -13.18 -5.78
N SER A 290 -5.64 -13.65 -7.02
CA SER A 290 -6.09 -15.01 -7.31
C SER A 290 -5.15 -16.07 -6.75
N GLU A 291 -3.83 -15.83 -6.83
CA GLU A 291 -2.81 -16.72 -6.26
C GLU A 291 -2.94 -16.79 -4.73
N MET A 292 -3.06 -15.63 -4.07
CA MET A 292 -3.19 -15.57 -2.61
C MET A 292 -4.48 -16.21 -2.09
N LEU A 293 -5.61 -16.00 -2.79
CA LEU A 293 -6.88 -16.62 -2.42
C LEU A 293 -6.91 -18.13 -2.69
N ALA A 294 -6.13 -18.61 -3.66
CA ALA A 294 -5.98 -20.05 -3.90
C ALA A 294 -5.04 -20.70 -2.86
N GLU A 295 -4.00 -19.98 -2.46
CA GLU A 295 -3.01 -20.46 -1.49
C GLU A 295 -3.52 -20.44 -0.05
N ILE A 296 -4.36 -19.46 0.28
CA ILE A 296 -5.02 -19.37 1.57
C ILE A 296 -6.43 -19.90 1.39
N SER A 297 -6.66 -21.14 1.84
CA SER A 297 -7.95 -21.83 1.81
C SER A 297 -9.07 -20.99 2.43
N CYS A 298 -9.70 -20.12 1.63
CA CYS A 298 -10.94 -19.45 1.95
C CYS A 298 -12.07 -20.25 1.28
N PRO A 299 -12.68 -21.24 1.96
CA PRO A 299 -13.59 -22.22 1.37
C PRO A 299 -14.83 -21.60 0.69
N ASP A 300 -15.14 -20.34 1.01
CA ASP A 300 -16.29 -19.59 0.51
C ASP A 300 -15.94 -18.47 -0.50
N SER A 301 -14.68 -18.33 -0.91
CA SER A 301 -14.19 -17.23 -1.78
C SER A 301 -14.48 -17.43 -3.27
N GLY A 302 -15.66 -18.00 -3.58
CA GLY A 302 -16.20 -18.08 -4.93
C GLY A 302 -16.12 -16.72 -5.63
N SER A 303 -15.59 -16.75 -6.85
CA SER A 303 -15.06 -15.60 -7.59
C SER A 303 -15.90 -14.31 -7.50
N GLY A 304 -15.31 -13.29 -6.87
CA GLY A 304 -15.45 -11.92 -7.37
C GLY A 304 -16.39 -10.98 -6.62
N SER A 305 -16.29 -10.88 -5.30
CA SER A 305 -16.45 -9.60 -4.59
C SER A 305 -16.17 -9.83 -3.11
N GLY A 306 -15.22 -9.09 -2.54
CA GLY A 306 -14.97 -9.07 -1.10
C GLY A 306 -16.17 -8.62 -0.25
N SER A 307 -17.28 -8.21 -0.88
CA SER A 307 -18.54 -7.93 -0.21
C SER A 307 -19.21 -9.19 0.34
N GLY A 308 -18.99 -10.37 -0.27
CA GLY A 308 -19.69 -11.60 0.12
C GLY A 308 -19.34 -12.09 1.54
N CYS A 309 -18.05 -12.09 1.90
CA CYS A 309 -17.61 -12.49 3.24
C CYS A 309 -18.06 -11.47 4.30
N PHE A 310 -17.94 -10.17 3.99
CA PHE A 310 -18.39 -9.09 4.86
C PHE A 310 -19.90 -9.16 5.13
N GLU A 311 -20.73 -9.34 4.09
CA GLU A 311 -22.19 -9.48 4.22
C GLU A 311 -22.57 -10.74 5.04
N LYS A 312 -21.86 -11.85 4.83
CA LYS A 312 -22.04 -13.08 5.63
C LYS A 312 -21.71 -12.84 7.11
N LEU A 313 -20.61 -12.16 7.41
CA LEU A 313 -20.21 -11.84 8.79
C LEU A 313 -21.22 -10.91 9.45
N GLN A 314 -21.66 -9.87 8.74
CA GLN A 314 -22.69 -8.96 9.23
C GLN A 314 -23.99 -9.72 9.56
N ALA A 315 -24.44 -10.59 8.65
CA ALA A 315 -25.63 -11.42 8.87
C ALA A 315 -25.45 -12.39 10.06
N ALA A 316 -24.26 -13.00 10.22
CA ALA A 316 -23.97 -13.88 11.35
C ALA A 316 -23.99 -13.12 12.68
N LEU A 317 -23.45 -11.90 12.72
CA LEU A 317 -23.49 -11.05 13.90
C LEU A 317 -24.90 -10.55 14.23
N ASP A 318 -25.72 -10.28 13.23
CA ASP A 318 -27.13 -9.91 13.42
C ASP A 318 -27.96 -11.09 13.94
N ILE A 319 -27.67 -12.32 13.50
CA ILE A 319 -28.26 -13.53 14.06
C ILE A 319 -27.83 -13.70 15.52
N LEU A 320 -26.53 -13.64 15.81
CA LEU A 320 -26.00 -13.76 17.16
C LEU A 320 -26.59 -12.69 18.10
N SER A 321 -26.69 -11.44 17.64
CA SER A 321 -27.32 -10.33 18.39
C SER A 321 -28.78 -10.64 18.76
N ARG A 322 -29.55 -11.23 17.82
CA ARG A 322 -30.95 -11.57 18.03
C ARG A 322 -31.12 -12.73 19.00
N GLU A 323 -30.30 -13.77 18.88
CA GLU A 323 -30.32 -14.92 19.78
C GLU A 323 -29.86 -14.54 21.20
N MET A 324 -28.90 -13.63 21.33
CA MET A 324 -28.58 -13.06 22.63
C MET A 324 -29.78 -12.31 23.19
N ALA A 325 -30.48 -11.49 22.41
CA ALA A 325 -31.65 -10.75 22.91
C ALA A 325 -32.83 -11.64 23.34
N SER A 326 -32.96 -12.87 22.80
CA SER A 326 -34.05 -13.80 23.13
C SER A 326 -33.76 -14.67 24.35
N ILE A 327 -32.50 -14.83 24.74
CA ILE A 327 -32.06 -15.73 25.81
C ILE A 327 -31.71 -14.92 27.08
N PRO A 328 -32.13 -15.35 28.29
CA PRO A 328 -31.72 -14.68 29.53
C PRO A 328 -30.20 -14.67 29.69
N GLU A 329 -29.62 -13.54 30.14
CA GLU A 329 -28.17 -13.38 30.29
C GLU A 329 -27.51 -14.42 31.22
N SER A 330 -28.27 -14.98 32.17
CA SER A 330 -27.83 -16.07 33.04
C SER A 330 -27.51 -17.37 32.30
N LYS A 331 -27.98 -17.54 31.06
CA LYS A 331 -27.72 -18.70 30.20
C LYS A 331 -26.60 -18.43 29.18
N TYR A 332 -26.07 -17.21 29.11
CA TYR A 332 -24.99 -16.93 28.17
C TYR A 332 -23.72 -17.70 28.55
N PRO A 333 -22.96 -18.16 27.56
CA PRO A 333 -21.57 -18.49 27.78
C PRO A 333 -20.85 -17.31 28.46
N PRO A 334 -19.99 -17.57 29.47
CA PRO A 334 -19.23 -16.53 30.13
C PRO A 334 -18.54 -15.62 29.10
N ARG A 335 -18.61 -14.31 29.35
CA ARG A 335 -17.95 -13.25 28.54
C ARG A 335 -18.45 -13.10 27.09
N LEU A 336 -19.44 -13.87 26.62
CA LEU A 336 -20.00 -13.73 25.27
C LEU A 336 -20.41 -12.29 24.96
N ARG A 337 -21.05 -11.60 25.92
CA ARG A 337 -21.46 -10.20 25.75
C ARG A 337 -20.29 -9.25 25.52
N LYS A 338 -19.17 -9.47 26.20
CA LYS A 338 -17.96 -8.65 26.01
C LYS A 338 -17.33 -8.94 24.64
N ARG A 339 -17.19 -10.22 24.26
CA ARG A 339 -16.68 -10.61 22.93
C ARG A 339 -17.54 -10.11 21.78
N HIS A 340 -18.85 -10.14 21.94
CA HIS A 340 -19.77 -9.60 20.94
C HIS A 340 -19.56 -8.10 20.67
N VAL A 341 -19.16 -7.31 21.69
CA VAL A 341 -18.78 -5.91 21.49
C VAL A 341 -17.49 -5.82 20.66
N VAL A 342 -16.50 -6.68 20.93
CA VAL A 342 -15.26 -6.77 20.16
C VAL A 342 -15.56 -7.10 18.69
N TYR A 343 -16.37 -8.13 18.41
CA TYR A 343 -16.74 -8.49 17.04
C TYR A 343 -17.41 -7.36 16.26
N LYS A 344 -18.30 -6.59 16.93
CA LYS A 344 -18.93 -5.42 16.31
C LYS A 344 -17.93 -4.32 15.99
N ALA A 345 -17.00 -4.05 16.90
CA ALA A 345 -15.95 -3.05 16.69
C ALA A 345 -15.01 -3.46 15.54
N GLU A 346 -14.66 -4.74 15.44
CA GLU A 346 -13.84 -5.25 14.35
C GLU A 346 -14.56 -5.19 12.99
N LEU A 347 -15.84 -5.58 12.93
CA LEU A 347 -16.67 -5.43 11.72
C LEU A 347 -16.72 -3.97 11.26
N GLU A 348 -16.95 -3.03 12.19
CA GLU A 348 -16.98 -1.60 11.89
C GLU A 348 -15.64 -1.13 11.30
N LEU A 349 -14.53 -1.53 11.92
CA LEU A 349 -13.17 -1.22 11.47
C LEU A 349 -12.88 -1.76 10.06
N LEU A 350 -13.33 -2.98 9.73
CA LEU A 350 -13.20 -3.58 8.40
C LEU A 350 -14.12 -2.89 7.37
N SER A 351 -15.33 -2.51 7.76
CA SER A 351 -16.28 -1.78 6.90
C SER A 351 -15.71 -0.43 6.45
N HIS A 352 -15.08 0.29 7.38
CA HIS A 352 -14.44 1.57 7.10
C HIS A 352 -13.28 1.43 6.11
N GLN A 353 -12.59 0.29 6.09
CA GLN A 353 -11.51 0.05 5.16
C GLN A 353 -12.03 -0.26 3.77
N LEU A 354 -13.06 -1.11 3.67
CA LEU A 354 -13.69 -1.42 2.39
C LEU A 354 -14.22 -0.14 1.71
N GLN A 355 -14.91 0.72 2.47
CA GLN A 355 -15.36 2.02 1.99
C GLN A 355 -14.18 2.88 1.50
N ARG A 356 -13.09 2.96 2.26
CA ARG A 356 -11.89 3.72 1.84
C ARG A 356 -11.29 3.18 0.55
N GLU A 357 -11.23 1.86 0.36
CA GLU A 357 -10.70 1.25 -0.86
C GLU A 357 -11.54 1.59 -2.09
N THR A 358 -12.86 1.62 -1.95
CA THR A 358 -13.76 2.02 -3.04
C THR A 358 -13.58 3.51 -3.40
N GLU A 359 -13.49 4.40 -2.42
CA GLU A 359 -13.21 5.83 -2.65
C GLU A 359 -11.88 6.04 -3.35
N VAL A 360 -10.86 5.30 -2.91
CA VAL A 360 -9.52 5.33 -3.47
C VAL A 360 -9.54 4.91 -4.93
N ALA A 361 -10.26 3.83 -5.26
CA ALA A 361 -10.36 3.34 -6.64
C ALA A 361 -11.00 4.40 -7.55
N SER A 362 -12.07 5.05 -7.09
CA SER A 362 -12.72 6.16 -7.81
C SER A 362 -11.76 7.35 -8.03
N LYS A 363 -10.99 7.73 -7.00
CA LYS A 363 -9.98 8.80 -7.10
C LYS A 363 -8.86 8.42 -8.07
N ALA A 364 -8.43 7.16 -8.09
CA ALA A 364 -7.41 6.67 -9.01
C ALA A 364 -7.83 6.80 -10.48
N ASP A 365 -9.10 6.53 -10.80
CA ASP A 365 -9.61 6.65 -12.17
C ASP A 365 -9.64 8.10 -12.67
N ARG A 366 -10.05 9.04 -11.81
CA ARG A 366 -9.98 10.48 -12.14
C ARG A 366 -8.54 10.94 -12.38
N GLN A 367 -7.61 10.46 -11.56
CA GLN A 367 -6.20 10.81 -11.72
C GLN A 367 -5.57 10.20 -12.96
N PHE A 368 -5.97 8.98 -13.33
CA PHE A 368 -5.56 8.37 -14.58
C PHE A 368 -5.95 9.25 -15.78
N ALA A 369 -7.21 9.72 -15.84
CA ALA A 369 -7.67 10.59 -16.92
C ALA A 369 -6.86 11.90 -16.99
N HIS A 370 -6.65 12.54 -15.84
CA HIS A 370 -5.81 13.74 -15.74
C HIS A 370 -4.38 13.50 -16.23
N ARG A 371 -3.77 12.38 -15.84
CA ARG A 371 -2.40 12.02 -16.24
C ARG A 371 -2.30 11.67 -17.72
N ALA A 372 -3.27 10.96 -18.27
CA ALA A 372 -3.34 10.68 -19.70
C ALA A 372 -3.39 11.99 -20.49
N LEU A 373 -4.24 12.93 -20.09
CA LEU A 373 -4.38 14.23 -20.74
C LEU A 373 -3.10 15.08 -20.62
N MET A 374 -2.54 15.22 -19.41
CA MET A 374 -1.34 16.03 -19.20
C MET A 374 -0.10 15.44 -19.88
N ASN A 375 0.11 14.12 -19.80
CA ASN A 375 1.22 13.48 -20.50
C ASN A 375 1.08 13.62 -22.01
N THR A 376 -0.14 13.55 -22.55
CA THR A 376 -0.41 13.78 -23.98
C THR A 376 -0.11 15.23 -24.38
N ALA A 377 -0.57 16.21 -23.58
CA ALA A 377 -0.33 17.62 -23.83
C ALA A 377 1.17 17.99 -23.78
N ILE A 378 1.94 17.38 -22.88
CA ILE A 378 3.40 17.54 -22.80
C ILE A 378 4.08 16.82 -23.97
N ALA A 379 3.68 15.59 -24.29
CA ALA A 379 4.39 14.78 -25.25
C ALA A 379 4.09 15.13 -26.72
N ALA A 380 2.89 15.61 -27.06
CA ALA A 380 2.52 15.92 -28.44
C ALA A 380 3.41 17.00 -29.09
N PRO A 381 3.75 18.13 -28.42
CA PRO A 381 4.71 19.08 -28.98
C PRO A 381 6.13 18.48 -29.11
N LYS A 382 6.53 17.60 -28.19
CA LYS A 382 7.82 16.87 -28.28
C LYS A 382 7.84 15.88 -29.45
N LEU A 383 6.71 15.25 -29.75
CA LEU A 383 6.53 14.38 -30.91
C LEU A 383 6.67 15.19 -32.21
N ALA A 384 5.98 16.33 -32.29
CA ALA A 384 6.09 17.25 -33.43
C ALA A 384 7.53 17.74 -33.65
N TRP A 385 8.24 18.09 -32.57
CA TRP A 385 9.68 18.38 -32.61
C TRP A 385 10.48 17.25 -33.27
N GLY A 386 10.28 16.01 -32.83
CA GLY A 386 10.94 14.85 -33.40
C GLY A 386 10.64 14.64 -34.88
N THR A 387 9.38 14.75 -35.29
CA THR A 387 8.96 14.61 -36.70
C THR A 387 9.58 15.68 -37.60
N MET A 388 9.61 16.93 -37.13
CA MET A 388 10.21 18.03 -37.90
C MET A 388 11.73 17.91 -38.01
N LEU A 389 12.40 17.38 -36.98
CA LEU A 389 13.83 17.05 -37.05
C LEU A 389 14.12 15.93 -38.08
N ILE A 390 13.30 14.88 -38.11
CA ILE A 390 13.38 13.81 -39.12
C ILE A 390 13.28 14.39 -40.52
N TYR A 391 12.24 15.20 -40.76
CA TYR A 391 12.05 15.86 -42.06
C TYR A 391 13.23 16.77 -42.41
N SER A 392 13.71 17.58 -41.45
CA SER A 392 14.84 18.50 -41.67
C SER A 392 16.11 17.74 -42.06
N GLY A 393 16.47 16.70 -41.32
CA GLY A 393 17.70 15.93 -41.54
C GLY A 393 17.68 15.10 -42.83
N SER A 394 16.50 14.57 -43.19
CA SER A 394 16.37 13.68 -44.35
C SER A 394 16.09 14.41 -45.66
N ALA A 395 15.28 15.47 -45.64
CA ALA A 395 14.82 16.14 -46.87
C ALA A 395 15.54 17.46 -47.15
N LEU A 396 16.15 18.09 -46.15
CA LEU A 396 16.76 19.42 -46.26
C LEU A 396 18.27 19.50 -45.94
N PRO A 397 19.09 18.43 -45.99
CA PRO A 397 20.50 18.54 -45.59
C PRO A 397 21.26 19.58 -46.46
N ASP A 398 20.98 19.62 -47.75
CA ASP A 398 21.64 20.53 -48.70
C ASP A 398 21.01 21.93 -48.77
N ARG A 399 19.94 22.17 -47.98
CA ARG A 399 19.18 23.44 -47.96
C ARG A 399 19.31 24.12 -46.60
N PRO A 400 20.45 24.76 -46.28
CA PRO A 400 20.77 25.25 -44.94
C PRO A 400 19.71 26.19 -44.36
N PHE A 401 19.22 27.13 -45.16
CA PHE A 401 18.20 28.08 -44.70
C PHE A 401 16.88 27.36 -44.34
N SER A 402 16.39 26.48 -45.21
CA SER A 402 15.16 25.70 -44.97
C SER A 402 15.31 24.73 -43.80
N PHE A 403 16.47 24.08 -43.68
CA PHE A 403 16.82 23.26 -42.52
C PHE A 403 16.73 24.08 -41.23
N ASN A 404 17.41 25.23 -41.20
CA ASN A 404 17.44 26.09 -40.01
C ASN A 404 16.05 26.58 -39.60
N LYS A 405 15.21 27.00 -40.56
CA LYS A 405 13.83 27.45 -40.29
C LYS A 405 12.91 26.32 -39.81
N THR A 406 13.04 25.12 -40.35
CA THR A 406 12.27 23.96 -39.89
C THR A 406 12.66 23.58 -38.46
N VAL A 407 13.97 23.52 -38.17
CA VAL A 407 14.46 23.26 -36.80
C VAL A 407 14.05 24.38 -35.84
N ALA A 408 14.08 25.65 -36.24
CA ALA A 408 13.62 26.77 -35.40
C ALA A 408 12.13 26.64 -35.04
N SER A 409 11.30 26.34 -36.04
CA SER A 409 9.86 26.13 -35.87
C SER A 409 9.60 24.97 -34.91
N ALA A 410 10.33 23.88 -35.09
CA ALA A 410 10.23 22.71 -34.26
C ALA A 410 10.64 23.03 -32.79
N ALA A 411 11.72 23.79 -32.58
CA ALA A 411 12.21 24.14 -31.24
C ALA A 411 11.22 25.06 -30.51
N THR A 412 10.56 25.93 -31.26
CA THR A 412 9.47 26.79 -30.77
C THR A 412 8.30 25.94 -30.25
N VAL A 413 7.90 24.90 -31.00
CA VAL A 413 6.86 23.95 -30.55
C VAL A 413 7.31 23.19 -29.30
N TYR A 414 8.57 22.75 -29.23
CA TYR A 414 9.08 22.03 -28.07
C TYR A 414 9.14 22.89 -26.79
N THR A 415 9.34 24.20 -26.92
CA THR A 415 9.30 25.17 -25.82
C THR A 415 7.98 25.10 -25.06
N VAL A 416 6.85 24.85 -25.76
CA VAL A 416 5.53 24.67 -25.15
C VAL A 416 5.50 23.41 -24.26
N SER A 417 6.01 22.28 -24.74
CA SER A 417 6.13 21.04 -23.97
C SER A 417 6.94 21.23 -22.69
N ASN A 418 8.11 21.89 -22.79
CA ASN A 418 8.97 22.13 -21.63
C ASN A 418 8.32 23.09 -20.62
N SER A 419 7.62 24.13 -21.11
CA SER A 419 6.86 25.04 -20.26
C SER A 419 5.74 24.33 -19.49
N LEU A 420 4.97 23.47 -20.17
CA LEU A 420 3.95 22.64 -19.52
C LEU A 420 4.56 21.68 -18.49
N SER A 421 5.75 21.13 -18.77
CA SER A 421 6.47 20.25 -17.85
C SER A 421 6.90 20.98 -16.57
N VAL A 422 7.38 22.23 -16.69
CA VAL A 422 7.68 23.09 -15.53
C VAL A 422 6.42 23.36 -14.70
N VAL A 423 5.31 23.70 -15.36
CA VAL A 423 4.03 23.95 -14.69
C VAL A 423 3.52 22.69 -13.98
N ASP A 424 3.58 21.50 -14.61
CA ASP A 424 3.19 20.25 -13.94
C ASP A 424 4.10 19.97 -12.74
N ALA A 425 5.41 20.17 -12.86
CA ALA A 425 6.36 20.01 -11.75
C ALA A 425 6.00 20.93 -10.57
N VAL A 426 5.78 22.23 -10.80
CA VAL A 426 5.37 23.17 -9.75
C VAL A 426 4.01 22.79 -9.14
N SER A 427 3.05 22.40 -9.99
CA SER A 427 1.73 21.96 -9.53
C SER A 427 1.84 20.71 -8.64
N SER A 428 2.77 19.81 -8.94
CA SER A 428 2.96 18.57 -8.21
C SER A 428 3.37 18.81 -6.76
N ILE A 429 4.14 19.87 -6.48
CA ILE A 429 4.48 20.28 -5.11
C ILE A 429 3.28 20.88 -4.37
N LYS A 430 2.41 21.61 -5.06
CA LYS A 430 1.24 22.23 -4.42
C LYS A 430 0.10 21.25 -4.13
N ARG A 431 0.09 20.09 -4.79
CA ARG A 431 -0.94 19.07 -4.55
C ARG A 431 -0.94 18.59 -3.08
N PRO A 432 -2.11 18.39 -2.47
CA PRO A 432 -2.23 17.78 -1.15
C PRO A 432 -1.46 16.45 -1.12
N ARG A 433 -0.86 16.11 0.04
CA ARG A 433 -0.14 14.84 0.22
C ARG A 433 -0.98 13.66 -0.25
N SER A 434 -2.26 13.60 0.10
CA SER A 434 -3.20 12.55 -0.34
C SER A 434 -3.30 12.39 -1.86
N GLN A 435 -3.18 13.48 -2.63
CA GLN A 435 -3.21 13.42 -4.10
C GLN A 435 -1.85 13.07 -4.72
N LYS A 436 -0.74 13.48 -4.09
CA LYS A 436 0.64 13.22 -4.56
C LYS A 436 0.99 11.74 -4.66
N PHE A 437 0.43 10.92 -3.77
CA PHE A 437 0.75 9.50 -3.72
C PHE A 437 -0.05 8.69 -4.74
N ILE A 438 -1.34 8.98 -4.95
CA ILE A 438 -2.19 8.29 -5.94
C ILE A 438 -1.59 8.46 -7.36
N ILE A 439 -0.93 9.59 -7.62
CA ILE A 439 -0.20 9.89 -8.87
C ILE A 439 0.94 8.90 -9.18
N GLY A 440 1.54 8.30 -8.15
CA GLY A 440 2.61 7.31 -8.30
C GLY A 440 2.10 5.86 -8.39
N GLY A 441 0.79 5.66 -8.59
CA GLY A 441 0.15 4.35 -8.50
C GLY A 441 0.05 3.81 -7.07
N GLN A 442 0.47 4.58 -6.06
CA GLN A 442 0.50 4.15 -4.67
C GLN A 442 -0.57 4.89 -3.89
N VAL A 443 -1.61 4.18 -3.48
CA VAL A 443 -2.65 4.78 -2.67
C VAL A 443 -2.09 5.02 -1.27
N PRO A 444 -2.03 6.27 -0.78
CA PRO A 444 -1.81 6.48 0.63
C PRO A 444 -3.15 6.21 1.32
N LEU A 445 -3.19 5.28 2.27
CA LEU A 445 -3.93 5.67 3.47
C LEU A 445 -3.07 6.70 4.19
N ALA A 446 -3.72 7.72 4.73
CA ALA A 446 -3.06 8.63 5.64
C ALA A 446 -2.44 7.78 6.75
N LEU A 447 -1.11 7.73 6.85
CA LEU A 447 -0.41 6.89 7.82
C LEU A 447 -0.97 7.09 9.23
N GLY A 448 -1.32 8.33 9.60
CA GLY A 448 -1.97 8.64 10.88
C GLY A 448 -3.31 7.91 11.11
N LYS A 449 -4.05 7.54 10.05
CA LYS A 449 -5.26 6.69 10.17
C LYS A 449 -4.92 5.20 10.36
N LEU A 450 -3.77 4.74 9.89
CA LEU A 450 -3.30 3.37 10.15
C LEU A 450 -2.66 3.26 11.54
N ASP A 451 -1.97 4.31 11.99
CA ASP A 451 -1.49 4.42 13.37
C ASP A 451 -2.68 4.48 14.35
N GLN A 452 -3.73 5.25 14.01
CA GLN A 452 -5.00 5.23 14.75
C GLN A 452 -5.62 3.83 14.77
N ARG A 453 -5.64 3.11 13.64
CA ARG A 453 -6.12 1.73 13.61
C ARG A 453 -5.32 0.82 14.53
N LEU A 454 -3.99 0.97 14.58
CA LEU A 454 -3.16 0.21 15.52
C LEU A 454 -3.54 0.51 16.97
N LEU A 455 -3.75 1.79 17.30
CA LEU A 455 -4.23 2.18 18.62
C LEU A 455 -5.61 1.60 18.93
N GLU A 456 -6.54 1.60 17.97
CA GLU A 456 -7.86 0.98 18.11
C GLU A 456 -7.72 -0.55 18.35
N LEU A 457 -6.85 -1.24 17.62
CA LEU A 457 -6.56 -2.65 17.86
C LEU A 457 -5.90 -2.90 19.23
N ASP A 458 -5.00 -2.02 19.67
CA ASP A 458 -4.41 -2.10 21.02
C ASP A 458 -5.45 -1.86 22.12
N THR A 459 -6.46 -1.01 21.88
CA THR A 459 -7.58 -0.86 22.82
C THR A 459 -8.50 -2.08 22.82
N LEU A 460 -8.67 -2.78 21.69
CA LEU A 460 -9.44 -4.02 21.64
C LEU A 460 -8.74 -5.15 22.39
N ASP A 461 -7.42 -5.33 22.23
CA ASP A 461 -6.62 -6.27 23.05
C ASP A 461 -6.81 -5.97 24.54
N ALA A 462 -6.73 -4.71 24.95
CA ALA A 462 -6.89 -4.33 26.36
C ALA A 462 -8.31 -4.66 26.90
N LEU A 463 -9.34 -4.59 26.04
CA LEU A 463 -10.70 -4.99 26.41
C LEU A 463 -10.85 -6.51 26.53
N VAL A 464 -10.19 -7.28 25.66
CA VAL A 464 -10.12 -8.75 25.76
C VAL A 464 -9.38 -9.15 27.04
N ASP A 465 -8.26 -8.51 27.36
CA ASP A 465 -7.51 -8.77 28.59
C ASP A 465 -8.28 -8.37 29.86
N ALA A 466 -9.03 -7.27 29.83
CA ALA A 466 -9.94 -6.90 30.94
C ALA A 466 -11.18 -7.80 31.05
N SER A 467 -11.41 -8.67 30.06
CA SER A 467 -12.45 -9.67 30.11
C SER A 467 -11.98 -10.99 30.73
N LYS A 468 -10.68 -11.26 30.68
CA LYS A 468 -9.98 -12.38 31.32
C LYS A 468 -9.99 -12.25 32.84
#